data_AF-A0A0M3I0C4-F1
#
_entry.id   AF-A0A0M3I0C4-F1
#
_cell.length_a   1.000
_cell.length_b   1.000
_cell.length_c   1.000
_cell.angle_alpha   90.00
_cell.angle_beta   90.00
_cell.angle_gamma   90.00
#
_symmetry.space_group_name_H-M   'P 1'
#
loop_
_entity.id
_entity.type
_entity.pdbx_description
1 polymer ?
#
loop_
_entity_poly.entity_id
_entity_poly.type
_entity_poly.pdbx_seq_one_letter_code
_entity_poly.pdbx_strand_id
1 'polypeptide(L)' 'WEGEGVNEVGKESDTGIVRVRVNPKYYRPTEVELLIGDATKAKQKLGWEPQIGLEELVKEMVASDLQLMKSNPMA' A
#
# COMPACT_ATOMS: atom_id res chain seq x y z
N TRP A 1 -8.71 10.79 -10.11
CA TRP A 1 -9.71 10.15 -9.25
C TRP A 1 -11.06 10.73 -9.58
N GLU A 2 -12.09 9.90 -9.63
CA GLU A 2 -13.47 10.30 -9.92
C GLU A 2 -14.44 9.46 -9.07
N GLY A 3 -15.56 10.05 -8.67
CA GLY A 3 -16.55 9.39 -7.81
C GLY A 3 -16.22 9.53 -6.32
N GLU A 4 -16.96 8.80 -5.49
CA GLU A 4 -16.83 8.80 -4.03
C GLU A 4 -17.19 7.44 -3.44
N GLY A 5 -16.60 7.11 -2.29
CA GLY A 5 -16.87 5.87 -1.57
C GLY A 5 -16.74 4.63 -2.46
N VAL A 6 -17.76 3.77 -2.45
CA VAL A 6 -17.76 2.53 -3.25
C VAL A 6 -17.77 2.75 -4.77
N ASN A 7 -18.11 3.96 -5.22
CA ASN A 7 -18.14 4.32 -6.64
C ASN A 7 -16.86 5.03 -7.08
N GLU A 8 -15.87 5.19 -6.19
CA GLU A 8 -14.61 5.84 -6.51
C GLU A 8 -13.74 4.98 -7.44
N VAL A 9 -13.16 5.62 -8.47
CA VAL A 9 -12.27 4.99 -9.44
C VAL A 9 -11.00 5.79 -9.69
N GLY A 10 -9.90 5.06 -9.85
CA GLY A 10 -8.62 5.58 -10.32
C GLY A 10 -8.44 5.33 -11.82
N LYS A 11 -8.41 6.40 -12.61
CA LYS A 11 -8.16 6.35 -14.06
C LYS A 11 -6.73 6.79 -14.37
N GLU A 12 -6.09 6.07 -15.28
CA GLU A 12 -4.86 6.50 -15.92
C GLU A 12 -5.12 7.78 -16.73
N SER A 13 -4.29 8.81 -16.52
CA SER A 13 -4.51 10.16 -17.08
C SER A 13 -4.55 10.15 -18.60
N ASP A 14 -3.70 9.33 -19.22
CA ASP A 14 -3.42 9.42 -20.66
C ASP A 14 -4.40 8.60 -21.49
N THR A 15 -4.87 7.48 -20.93
CA THR A 15 -5.71 6.51 -21.66
C THR A 15 -7.17 6.54 -21.20
N GLY A 16 -7.45 7.11 -20.02
CA GLY A 16 -8.76 7.03 -19.36
C GLY A 16 -9.11 5.63 -18.84
N ILE A 17 -8.21 4.65 -18.95
CA ILE A 17 -8.44 3.28 -18.48
C ILE A 17 -8.53 3.29 -16.95
N VAL A 18 -9.57 2.65 -16.42
CA VAL A 18 -9.72 2.44 -14.97
C VAL A 18 -8.72 1.39 -14.51
N ARG A 19 -7.76 1.79 -13.68
CA ARG A 19 -6.73 0.92 -13.08
C ARG A 19 -7.06 0.48 -11.66
N VAL A 20 -7.84 1.29 -10.93
CA VAL A 20 -8.19 1.05 -9.52
C VAL A 20 -9.69 1.23 -9.31
N ARG A 21 -10.32 0.34 -8.53
CA ARG A 21 -11.74 0.39 -8.13
C ARG A 21 -11.91 -0.07 -6.69
N VAL A 22 -12.92 0.45 -6.02
CA VAL A 22 -13.35 -0.02 -4.70
C VAL A 22 -14.23 -1.27 -4.85
N ASN A 23 -13.96 -2.32 -4.08
CA ASN A 23 -14.82 -3.50 -4.01
C ASN A 23 -15.38 -3.66 -2.58
N PRO A 24 -16.70 -3.51 -2.37
CA PRO A 24 -17.35 -3.64 -1.06
C PRO A 24 -17.03 -4.95 -0.33
N LYS A 25 -16.70 -6.03 -1.05
CA LYS A 25 -16.33 -7.33 -0.47
C LYS A 25 -15.11 -7.25 0.46
N TYR A 26 -14.21 -6.30 0.26
CA TYR A 26 -12.99 -6.17 1.06
C TYR A 26 -13.17 -5.31 2.32
N TYR A 27 -14.32 -4.67 2.51
CA TYR A 27 -14.63 -3.95 3.73
C TYR A 27 -14.80 -4.91 4.90
N ARG A 28 -14.30 -4.51 6.07
CA ARG A 28 -14.50 -5.25 7.31
C ARG A 28 -15.61 -4.58 8.13
N PRO A 29 -16.48 -5.35 8.83
CA PRO A 29 -17.55 -4.79 9.66
C PRO A 29 -17.06 -3.83 10.75
N THR A 30 -15.82 -3.99 11.16
CA THR A 30 -15.13 -3.13 12.13
C THR A 30 -13.81 -2.71 11.53
N GLU A 31 -13.62 -1.41 11.34
CA GLU A 31 -12.34 -0.86 10.93
C GLU A 31 -11.58 -0.19 12.07
N VAL A 32 -10.26 -0.18 11.93
CA VAL A 32 -9.36 0.54 12.84
C VAL A 32 -8.97 1.84 12.16
N GLU A 33 -9.42 2.97 12.71
CA GLU A 33 -9.21 4.29 12.09
C GLU A 33 -7.74 4.73 12.06
N LEU A 34 -6.99 4.43 13.12
CA LEU A 34 -5.61 4.89 13.25
C LEU A 34 -4.75 3.90 14.04
N LEU A 35 -3.60 3.54 13.46
CA LEU A 35 -2.55 2.77 14.12
C LEU A 35 -1.24 3.55 14.09
N ILE A 36 -0.85 4.08 15.24
CA ILE A 36 0.44 4.77 15.43
C ILE A 36 1.13 4.12 16.64
N GLY A 37 2.30 3.52 16.41
CA GLY A 37 3.12 2.95 17.47
C GLY A 37 4.19 3.93 17.97
N ASP A 38 4.40 3.98 19.28
CA ASP A 38 5.55 4.65 19.90
C ASP A 38 6.62 3.61 20.28
N ALA A 39 7.73 3.60 19.53
CA ALA A 39 8.84 2.68 19.75
C ALA A 39 9.92 3.21 20.72
N THR A 40 9.66 4.31 21.44
CA THR A 40 10.64 4.96 22.36
C THR A 40 11.27 3.97 23.34
N LYS A 41 10.47 3.05 23.90
CA LYS A 41 10.97 2.02 24.83
C LYS A 41 11.99 1.08 24.19
N ALA A 42 11.78 0.67 22.93
CA ALA A 42 12.70 -0.20 22.21
C ALA A 42 14.00 0.53 21.88
N LYS A 43 13.90 1.78 21.41
CA LYS A 43 15.06 2.65 21.18
C LYS A 43 15.91 2.83 22.44
N GLN A 44 15.30 3.14 23.57
CA GLN A 44 16.03 3.36 24.83
C GLN A 44 16.68 2.11 25.41
N LYS A 45 15.98 0.96 25.37
CA LYS A 45 16.47 -0.26 26.04
C LYS A 45 17.31 -1.15 25.14
N LEU A 46 17.07 -1.11 23.84
CA LEU A 46 17.66 -2.03 22.87
C LEU A 46 18.51 -1.30 21.83
N GLY A 47 18.50 0.03 21.78
CA GLY A 47 19.10 0.80 20.69
C GLY A 47 18.44 0.54 19.34
N TRP A 48 17.24 -0.04 19.32
CA TRP A 48 16.55 -0.41 18.09
C TRP A 48 15.87 0.79 17.45
N GLU A 49 16.07 0.96 16.14
CA GLU A 49 15.40 1.96 15.31
C GLU A 49 15.04 1.36 13.94
N PRO A 50 13.92 1.76 13.32
CA PRO A 50 13.58 1.32 11.97
C PRO A 50 14.58 1.89 10.97
N GLN A 51 15.09 1.02 10.09
CA GLN A 51 16.08 1.42 9.08
C GLN A 51 15.46 1.78 7.73
N ILE A 52 14.23 1.32 7.47
CA ILE A 52 13.54 1.48 6.18
C ILE A 52 12.31 2.36 6.40
N GLY A 53 12.20 3.41 5.59
CA GLY A 53 11.03 4.29 5.54
C GLY A 53 9.91 3.74 4.63
N LEU A 54 8.73 4.33 4.71
CA LEU A 54 7.57 3.90 3.91
C LEU A 54 7.83 3.98 2.39
N GLU A 55 8.39 5.09 1.91
CA GLU A 55 8.64 5.29 0.48
C GLU A 55 9.66 4.29 -0.08
N GLU A 56 10.71 3.99 0.70
CA GLU A 56 11.72 3.01 0.35
C GLU A 56 11.13 1.60 0.29
N LEU A 57 10.31 1.24 1.28
CA LEU A 57 9.61 -0.04 1.30
C LEU A 57 8.70 -0.20 0.07
N VAL A 58 7.90 0.82 -0.26
CA VAL A 58 7.03 0.80 -1.46
C VAL A 58 7.87 0.61 -2.72
N LYS A 59 8.99 1.32 -2.84
CA LYS A 59 9.89 1.23 -3.99
C LYS A 59 10.48 -0.18 -4.12
N GLU A 60 10.95 -0.78 -3.03
CA GLU A 60 11.52 -2.13 -3.01
C GLU A 60 10.48 -3.17 -3.43
N MET A 61 9.27 -3.10 -2.85
CA MET A 61 8.17 -4.02 -3.16
C MET A 61 7.78 -3.96 -4.64
N VAL A 62 7.54 -2.76 -5.18
CA VAL A 62 7.14 -2.60 -6.59
C VAL A 62 8.25 -3.06 -7.53
N ALA A 63 9.51 -2.75 -7.23
CA ALA A 63 10.64 -3.20 -8.05
C ALA A 63 10.73 -4.73 -8.09
N SER A 64 10.52 -5.38 -6.94
CA SER A 64 10.51 -6.83 -6.81
C SER A 64 9.37 -7.47 -7.62
N ASP A 65 8.15 -6.95 -7.50
CA ASP A 65 7.00 -7.44 -8.26
C ASP A 65 7.18 -7.24 -9.77
N LEU A 66 7.75 -6.11 -10.20
CA LEU A 66 8.07 -5.88 -11.61
C LEU A 66 9.09 -6.89 -12.15
N GLN A 67 10.09 -7.26 -11.34
CA GLN A 67 11.06 -8.29 -11.72
C GLN A 67 10.41 -9.67 -11.79
N LEU A 68 9.58 -10.01 -10.80
CA LEU A 68 8.85 -11.26 -10.76
C LEU A 68 7.93 -11.39 -11.99
N MET A 69 7.10 -10.39 -12.26
CA MET A 69 6.14 -10.41 -13.37
C MET A 69 6.83 -10.43 -14.75
N LYS A 70 8.04 -9.86 -14.89
CA LYS A 70 8.84 -9.98 -16.12
C LYS A 70 9.34 -11.41 -16.36
N SER A 71 9.67 -12.14 -15.28
CA SER A 71 10.23 -13.49 -15.37
C SER A 71 9.15 -14.58 -15.41
N ASN A 72 8.06 -14.39 -14.68
CA ASN A 72 6.90 -15.27 -14.66
C ASN A 72 5.61 -14.45 -14.53
N PRO A 73 4.93 -14.14 -15.66
CA PRO A 73 3.68 -13.36 -15.65
C PRO A 73 2.49 -14.06 -14.97
N MET A 74 2.63 -15.33 -14.56
CA MET A 74 1.58 -16.14 -13.92
C MET A 74 1.90 -16.43 -12.44
N ALA A 75 2.90 -15.76 -11.87
CA ALA A 75 3.24 -15.91 -10.45
C ALA A 75 2.17 -15.33 -9.51
#